data_AF-A0A2S6FCM1-F1
#
_entry.id   AF-A0A2S6FCM1-F1
#
_cell.length_a   1.000
_cell.length_b   1.000
_cell.length_c   1.000
_cell.angle_alpha   90.00
_cell.angle_beta   90.00
_cell.angle_gamma   90.00
#
_symmetry.space_group_name_H-M   'P 1'
#
loop_
_entity.id
_entity.type
_entity.pdbx_description
1 polymer ?
#
loop_
_entity_poly.entity_id
_entity_poly.type
_entity_poly.pdbx_seq_one_letter_code
_entity_poly.pdbx_strand_id
1 'polypeptide(L)'
;MNGQTVSQWTGRERANLPNPSMWVRPELNPRTATSTSNPLLAMPLAALMAAVPLQDIGYDVQQARIVEARPISSGASAQLVSPRMQWVQVHTNDVVDENVTPTLIDQFRKKFGLSDNSLGEIFGVSRQTIYNWRTKKTVADNPDRVRALAESLGEISSRDISYIQRALFYPTADGRLIQDVLSDEGWVAGGEKAVRELILELAGKAQQLRERDEKTIARLEKTNSQDAGSNA
;
A
#
# COMPACT_ATOMS: atom_id res chain seq x y z
N MET A 1 -11.98 -51.39 29.52
CA MET A 1 -13.38 -50.91 29.46
C MET A 1 -13.49 -49.72 30.39
N ASN A 2 -13.73 -48.53 29.85
CA ASN A 2 -14.29 -47.36 30.52
C ASN A 2 -14.68 -46.40 29.40
N GLY A 3 -15.98 -46.30 29.15
CA GLY A 3 -16.59 -45.33 28.26
C GLY A 3 -17.07 -44.13 29.05
N GLN A 4 -17.10 -42.97 28.37
CA GLN A 4 -17.83 -41.73 28.66
C GLN A 4 -17.16 -40.64 27.80
N THR A 5 -17.82 -39.69 27.14
CA THR A 5 -19.21 -39.50 26.68
C THR A 5 -19.10 -38.36 25.68
N VAL A 6 -19.75 -38.48 24.53
CA VAL A 6 -19.86 -37.42 23.52
C VAL A 6 -20.80 -36.33 24.03
N SER A 7 -20.44 -35.06 23.83
CA SER A 7 -21.39 -33.95 23.88
C SER A 7 -21.12 -33.03 22.69
N GLN A 8 -21.80 -33.34 21.59
CA GLN A 8 -22.15 -32.35 20.59
C GLN A 8 -23.28 -31.49 21.18
N TRP A 9 -23.08 -30.17 21.16
CA TRP A 9 -24.18 -29.21 21.18
C TRP A 9 -24.11 -28.42 19.87
N THR A 10 -25.05 -28.70 19.00
CA THR A 10 -25.47 -27.87 17.87
C THR A 10 -26.21 -26.64 18.40
N GLY A 11 -25.96 -25.45 17.86
CA GLY A 11 -26.75 -24.27 18.20
C GLY A 11 -26.18 -23.00 17.60
N ARG A 12 -26.67 -22.66 16.41
CA ARG A 12 -26.35 -21.49 15.60
C ARG A 12 -27.12 -20.29 16.15
N GLU A 13 -26.43 -19.20 16.53
CA GLU A 13 -27.07 -17.87 16.57
C GLU A 13 -26.04 -16.77 16.26
N ARG A 14 -26.34 -16.02 15.19
CA ARG A 14 -25.65 -14.79 14.82
C ARG A 14 -26.02 -13.72 15.86
N ALA A 15 -25.02 -13.18 16.55
CA ALA A 15 -25.10 -11.82 17.07
C ALA A 15 -24.04 -10.99 16.34
N ASN A 16 -24.51 -10.07 15.50
CA ASN A 16 -23.73 -8.93 15.03
C ASN A 16 -23.27 -8.15 16.27
N LEU A 17 -22.02 -8.35 16.69
CA LEU A 17 -21.39 -7.46 17.65
C LEU A 17 -20.97 -6.19 16.89
N PRO A 18 -21.43 -4.99 17.30
CA PRO A 18 -20.89 -3.76 16.75
C PRO A 18 -19.41 -3.63 17.14
N ASN A 19 -18.59 -3.21 16.17
CA ASN A 19 -17.18 -2.89 16.33
C ASN A 19 -16.93 -2.07 17.60
N PRO A 20 -15.87 -2.35 18.38
CA PRO A 20 -15.48 -1.47 19.48
C PRO A 20 -14.95 -0.15 18.91
N SER A 21 -15.79 0.88 18.92
CA SER A 21 -15.36 2.26 18.72
C SER A 21 -14.44 2.65 19.87
N MET A 22 -13.15 2.82 19.59
CA MET A 22 -12.18 3.27 20.58
C MET A 22 -12.13 4.79 20.60
N TRP A 23 -12.44 5.37 21.75
CA TRP A 23 -12.32 6.81 22.00
C TRP A 23 -10.89 7.10 22.49
N VAL A 24 -10.02 7.64 21.63
CA VAL A 24 -8.65 7.99 21.99
C VAL A 24 -8.56 9.47 22.35
N ARG A 25 -7.84 9.80 23.44
CA ARG A 25 -7.57 11.19 23.83
C ARG A 25 -6.66 11.86 22.78
N PRO A 26 -6.90 13.12 22.39
CA PRO A 26 -6.12 13.81 21.35
C PRO A 26 -4.60 13.88 21.63
N GLU A 27 -4.22 13.81 22.91
CA GLU A 27 -2.83 13.95 23.37
C GLU A 27 -1.90 12.78 22.97
N LEU A 28 -2.45 11.65 22.52
CA LEU A 28 -1.69 10.45 22.15
C LEU A 28 -1.60 10.23 20.63
N ASN A 29 -2.00 11.21 19.82
CA ASN A 29 -1.89 11.12 18.37
C ASN A 29 -0.58 11.77 17.90
N PRO A 30 0.42 11.02 17.37
CA PRO A 30 1.65 11.62 16.85
C PRO A 30 1.45 12.42 15.55
N ARG A 31 0.22 12.51 15.01
CA ARG A 31 -0.08 13.21 13.75
C ARG A 31 -0.62 14.63 13.88
N THR A 32 -0.70 15.19 15.09
CA THR A 32 -0.85 16.65 15.27
C THR A 32 0.47 17.21 15.76
N ALA A 33 1.33 17.60 14.83
CA ALA A 33 2.49 18.41 15.12
C ALA A 33 2.03 19.69 15.83
N THR A 34 2.42 19.85 17.08
CA THR A 34 2.42 21.13 17.79
C THR A 34 3.39 22.05 17.06
N SER A 35 2.86 22.87 16.15
CA SER A 35 3.58 24.02 15.62
C SER A 35 3.82 25.00 16.76
N THR A 36 5.06 25.11 17.22
CA THR A 36 5.52 26.21 18.06
C THR A 36 5.65 27.46 17.19
N SER A 37 4.52 28.10 16.88
CA SER A 37 4.52 29.43 16.27
C SER A 37 4.99 30.46 17.31
N ASN A 38 6.15 31.03 17.05
CA ASN A 38 6.80 32.07 17.83
C ASN A 38 5.96 33.38 17.82
N PRO A 39 5.53 33.94 18.97
CA PRO A 39 4.58 35.07 19.00
C PRO A 39 5.19 36.46 18.73
N LEU A 40 6.40 36.57 18.17
CA LEU A 40 7.09 37.86 18.01
C LEU A 40 7.17 38.42 16.57
N LEU A 41 6.46 37.84 15.61
CA LEU A 41 6.36 38.40 14.25
C LEU A 41 4.90 38.41 13.77
N ALA A 42 4.08 39.22 14.43
CA ALA A 42 2.75 39.55 13.96
C ALA A 42 2.59 41.08 13.93
N MET A 43 2.17 41.56 12.74
CA MET A 43 1.76 42.92 12.33
C MET A 43 2.80 43.71 11.50
N PRO A 44 2.39 44.50 10.47
CA PRO A 44 1.10 44.52 9.76
C PRO A 44 1.25 44.55 8.21
N LEU A 45 0.40 43.81 7.48
CA LEU A 45 0.17 44.06 6.05
C LEU A 45 -1.34 44.10 5.76
N ALA A 46 -2.02 45.04 6.41
CA ALA A 46 -3.41 45.39 6.15
C ALA A 46 -3.45 46.77 5.47
N ALA A 47 -3.09 46.83 4.18
CA ALA A 47 -3.33 48.00 3.33
C ALA A 47 -3.01 47.71 1.85
N LEU A 48 -3.70 46.76 1.18
CA LEU A 48 -3.77 46.78 -0.30
C LEU A 48 -4.85 45.87 -0.92
N MET A 49 -6.08 45.87 -0.41
CA MET A 49 -7.21 45.22 -1.11
C MET A 49 -8.48 46.07 -0.98
N ALA A 50 -8.42 47.29 -1.49
CA ALA A 50 -9.60 48.10 -1.74
C ALA A 50 -9.47 48.72 -3.14
N ALA A 51 -9.83 47.92 -4.16
CA ALA A 51 -10.35 48.38 -5.46
C ALA A 51 -10.25 47.26 -6.51
N VAL A 52 -11.17 46.28 -6.48
CA VAL A 52 -11.59 45.58 -7.71
C VAL A 52 -13.08 45.26 -7.59
N PRO A 53 -13.96 45.92 -8.37
CA PRO A 53 -15.32 45.47 -8.55
C PRO A 53 -15.44 44.72 -9.87
N LEU A 54 -15.78 43.43 -9.83
CA LEU A 54 -16.37 42.67 -10.94
C LEU A 54 -17.22 41.56 -10.30
N GLN A 55 -18.53 41.77 -10.16
CA GLN A 55 -19.58 41.41 -11.13
C GLN A 55 -19.58 39.92 -11.51
N ASP A 56 -20.57 39.25 -10.92
CA ASP A 56 -21.53 38.35 -11.59
C ASP A 56 -21.03 36.96 -12.00
N ILE A 57 -21.09 36.01 -11.05
CA ILE A 57 -21.33 34.59 -11.37
C ILE A 57 -22.26 34.03 -10.29
N GLY A 58 -23.51 33.79 -10.68
CA GLY A 58 -24.55 33.22 -9.85
C GLY A 58 -24.22 31.80 -9.38
N TYR A 59 -24.30 31.60 -8.07
CA TYR A 59 -24.56 30.29 -7.46
C TYR A 59 -25.53 30.48 -6.29
N ASP A 60 -26.64 29.77 -6.40
CA ASP A 60 -27.68 29.61 -5.40
C ASP A 60 -27.11 28.77 -4.24
N VAL A 61 -26.91 29.42 -3.08
CA VAL A 61 -26.64 28.75 -1.82
C VAL A 61 -27.59 29.34 -0.78
N GLN A 62 -28.72 28.67 -0.64
CA GLN A 62 -29.56 28.77 0.55
C GLN A 62 -28.70 28.54 1.82
N GLN A 63 -28.93 29.41 2.81
CA GLN A 63 -28.44 29.37 4.19
C GLN A 63 -27.12 30.10 4.51
N ALA A 64 -27.08 31.40 4.22
CA ALA A 64 -26.30 32.33 5.04
C ALA A 64 -27.25 33.04 6.02
N ARG A 65 -27.29 32.55 7.26
CA ARG A 65 -27.99 33.20 8.37
C ARG A 65 -27.22 34.48 8.71
N ILE A 66 -27.76 35.62 8.30
CA ILE A 66 -27.27 36.96 8.64
C ILE A 66 -27.33 37.10 10.16
N VAL A 67 -26.16 37.14 10.82
CA VAL A 67 -26.04 37.55 12.21
C VAL A 67 -25.84 39.06 12.21
N GLU A 68 -26.87 39.79 12.65
CA GLU A 68 -26.84 41.22 12.87
C GLU A 68 -25.69 41.59 13.84
N ALA A 69 -24.76 42.39 13.36
CA ALA A 69 -23.76 43.04 14.21
C ALA A 69 -24.40 44.23 14.92
N ARG A 70 -24.49 44.17 16.27
CA ARG A 70 -24.81 45.32 17.12
C ARG A 70 -23.53 45.92 17.72
N PRO A 71 -23.43 47.26 17.83
CA PRO A 71 -22.24 47.94 18.34
C PRO A 71 -22.16 47.93 19.88
N ILE A 72 -21.02 47.42 20.35
CA ILE A 72 -20.18 47.81 21.50
C ILE A 72 -20.85 48.69 22.58
N SER A 73 -21.19 48.09 23.73
CA SER A 73 -21.20 48.79 25.02
C SER A 73 -20.41 47.97 26.06
N SER A 74 -19.57 48.67 26.79
CA SER A 74 -18.60 48.24 27.78
C SER A 74 -19.12 47.25 28.84
N GLY A 75 -18.26 46.31 29.21
CA GLY A 75 -18.36 45.57 30.48
C GLY A 75 -19.02 44.19 30.40
N ALA A 76 -18.41 43.22 29.72
CA ALA A 76 -18.68 41.81 29.96
C ALA A 76 -17.47 40.98 29.54
N SER A 77 -16.97 40.17 30.48
CA SER A 77 -15.90 39.21 30.31
C SER A 77 -16.18 38.30 29.12
N ALA A 78 -15.36 38.39 28.07
CA ALA A 78 -15.38 37.42 26.98
C ALA A 78 -14.88 36.07 27.53
N GLN A 79 -15.82 35.25 28.02
CA GLN A 79 -15.57 33.83 28.17
C GLN A 79 -15.37 33.28 26.75
N LEU A 80 -14.11 33.04 26.40
CA LEU A 80 -13.74 32.17 25.29
C LEU A 80 -14.38 30.80 25.54
N VAL A 81 -15.58 30.61 25.00
CA VAL A 81 -16.21 29.30 24.90
C VAL A 81 -15.38 28.55 23.86
N SER A 82 -14.37 27.85 24.38
CA SER A 82 -13.59 26.87 23.66
C SER A 82 -14.54 26.01 22.82
N PRO A 83 -14.28 25.81 21.51
CA PRO A 83 -15.13 24.94 20.72
C PRO A 83 -15.08 23.56 21.39
N ARG A 84 -16.22 23.17 21.96
CA ARG A 84 -16.43 21.86 22.58
C ARG A 84 -15.85 20.81 21.64
N MET A 85 -14.95 19.99 22.18
CA MET A 85 -14.41 18.80 21.54
C MET A 85 -15.54 18.06 20.84
N GLN A 86 -15.66 18.30 19.54
CA GLN A 86 -16.60 17.58 18.70
C GLN A 86 -15.88 16.28 18.37
N TRP A 87 -16.26 15.24 19.08
CA TRP A 87 -15.88 13.88 18.80
C TRP A 87 -16.19 13.58 17.32
N VAL A 88 -15.17 13.62 16.46
CA VAL A 88 -15.30 13.26 15.06
C VAL A 88 -15.32 11.73 15.00
N GLN A 89 -16.45 11.18 14.58
CA GLN A 89 -16.57 9.76 14.29
C GLN A 89 -15.74 9.47 13.04
N VAL A 90 -14.56 8.88 13.23
CA VAL A 90 -13.74 8.38 12.13
C VAL A 90 -14.33 7.03 11.71
N HIS A 91 -14.89 6.96 10.52
CA HIS A 91 -15.26 5.70 9.90
C HIS A 91 -13.96 4.95 9.54
N THR A 92 -13.59 3.94 10.33
CA THR A 92 -12.54 2.97 9.99
C THR A 92 -13.05 2.02 8.91
N ASN A 93 -13.19 2.52 7.68
CA ASN A 93 -13.55 1.66 6.54
C ASN A 93 -12.34 0.97 5.89
N ASP A 94 -11.12 1.24 6.35
CA ASP A 94 -9.93 0.50 5.95
C ASP A 94 -9.28 -0.13 7.19
N VAL A 95 -9.80 -1.29 7.60
CA VAL A 95 -8.95 -2.26 8.29
C VAL A 95 -8.01 -2.81 7.22
N VAL A 96 -6.97 -2.05 6.88
CA VAL A 96 -5.80 -2.60 6.19
C VAL A 96 -5.29 -3.68 7.13
N ASP A 97 -5.45 -4.96 6.75
CA ASP A 97 -4.93 -6.08 7.53
C ASP A 97 -3.43 -5.84 7.79
N GLU A 98 -3.07 -5.35 8.97
CA GLU A 98 -1.69 -5.03 9.37
C GLU A 98 -0.76 -6.26 9.39
N ASN A 99 -1.30 -7.45 9.07
CA ASN A 99 -0.63 -8.74 9.15
C ASN A 99 -0.57 -9.54 7.83
N VAL A 100 -0.90 -8.96 6.67
CA VAL A 100 -0.75 -9.73 5.40
C VAL A 100 0.71 -9.91 5.00
N THR A 101 1.58 -8.93 5.29
CA THR A 101 2.99 -8.92 4.87
C THR A 101 3.76 -10.21 5.18
N PRO A 102 3.73 -10.76 6.42
CA PRO A 102 4.39 -12.04 6.71
C PRO A 102 3.96 -13.18 5.77
N THR A 103 2.66 -13.28 5.50
CA THR A 103 2.09 -14.32 4.62
C THR A 103 2.52 -14.10 3.17
N LEU A 104 2.55 -12.85 2.70
CA LEU A 104 3.01 -12.52 1.34
C LEU A 104 4.49 -12.84 1.15
N ILE A 105 5.34 -12.50 2.12
CA ILE A 105 6.76 -12.85 2.10
C ILE A 105 6.94 -14.37 2.03
N ASP A 106 6.17 -15.14 2.81
CA ASP A 106 6.20 -16.60 2.74
C ASP A 106 5.70 -17.14 1.38
N GLN A 107 4.71 -16.50 0.77
CA GLN A 107 4.24 -16.85 -0.57
C GLN A 107 5.33 -16.60 -1.62
N PHE A 108 6.06 -15.48 -1.57
CA PHE A 108 7.17 -15.22 -2.47
C PHE A 108 8.24 -16.30 -2.41
N ARG A 109 8.57 -16.75 -1.20
CA ARG A 109 9.56 -17.82 -0.98
C ARG A 109 9.08 -19.16 -1.54
N LYS A 110 7.83 -19.54 -1.23
CA LYS A 110 7.29 -20.87 -1.57
C LYS A 110 6.89 -20.99 -3.03
N LYS A 111 6.23 -19.98 -3.59
CA LYS A 111 5.72 -20.02 -4.97
C LYS A 111 6.77 -19.61 -5.98
N PHE A 112 7.53 -18.55 -5.71
CA PHE A 112 8.46 -17.96 -6.67
C PHE A 112 9.92 -18.27 -6.37
N GLY A 113 10.21 -19.02 -5.31
CA GLY A 113 11.58 -19.41 -4.95
C GLY A 113 12.48 -18.23 -4.56
N LEU A 114 11.91 -17.08 -4.23
CA LEU A 114 12.68 -15.88 -3.90
C LEU A 114 13.29 -16.01 -2.51
N SER A 115 14.60 -15.80 -2.40
CA SER A 115 15.30 -15.83 -1.12
C SER A 115 15.06 -14.54 -0.32
N ASP A 116 15.32 -14.55 0.99
CA ASP A 116 15.25 -13.33 1.81
C ASP A 116 16.25 -12.26 1.32
N ASN A 117 17.35 -12.67 0.68
CA ASN A 117 18.31 -11.76 0.06
C ASN A 117 17.73 -11.11 -1.20
N SER A 118 17.18 -11.92 -2.09
CA SER A 118 16.51 -11.48 -3.33
C SER A 118 15.36 -10.52 -3.05
N LEU A 119 14.56 -10.81 -2.02
CA LEU A 119 13.49 -9.90 -1.58
C LEU A 119 14.05 -8.61 -0.99
N GLY A 120 15.17 -8.67 -0.26
CA GLY A 120 15.85 -7.48 0.23
C GLY A 120 16.31 -6.58 -0.92
N GLU A 121 16.89 -7.16 -1.96
CA GLU A 121 17.29 -6.44 -3.17
C GLU A 121 16.08 -5.81 -3.88
N ILE A 122 14.97 -6.54 -4.05
CA ILE A 122 13.76 -6.03 -4.71
C ILE A 122 13.17 -4.81 -3.98
N PHE A 123 13.10 -4.88 -2.64
CA PHE A 123 12.50 -3.81 -1.83
C PHE A 123 13.52 -2.77 -1.34
N GLY A 124 14.80 -2.89 -1.70
CA GLY A 124 15.85 -1.97 -1.24
C GLY A 124 16.12 -2.01 0.26
N VAL A 125 15.85 -3.15 0.92
CA VAL A 125 16.02 -3.33 2.37
C VAL A 125 17.00 -4.46 2.69
N SER A 126 17.53 -4.47 3.91
CA SER A 126 18.43 -5.55 4.33
C SER A 126 17.72 -6.91 4.37
N ARG A 127 18.46 -8.01 4.14
CA ARG A 127 17.97 -9.38 4.36
C ARG A 127 17.38 -9.58 5.77
N GLN A 128 17.98 -8.94 6.78
CA GLN A 128 17.50 -9.03 8.16
C GLN A 128 16.11 -8.37 8.32
N THR A 129 15.86 -7.28 7.61
CA THR A 129 14.55 -6.60 7.58
C THR A 129 13.48 -7.53 7.04
N ILE A 130 13.74 -8.21 5.91
CA ILE A 130 12.80 -9.21 5.34
C ILE A 130 12.52 -10.34 6.32
N TYR A 131 13.56 -10.86 7.00
CA TYR A 131 13.38 -11.89 8.02
C TYR A 131 12.50 -11.39 9.18
N ASN A 132 12.70 -10.15 9.63
CA ASN A 132 11.90 -9.56 10.70
C ASN A 132 10.43 -9.36 10.30
N TRP A 133 10.16 -8.94 9.05
CA TRP A 133 8.81 -8.88 8.50
C TRP A 133 8.14 -10.25 8.49
N ARG A 134 8.85 -11.27 7.99
CA ARG A 134 8.35 -12.65 7.94
C ARG A 134 8.06 -13.22 9.33
N THR A 135 8.89 -12.91 10.32
CA THR A 135 8.75 -13.39 11.70
C THR A 135 7.88 -12.50 12.58
N LYS A 136 7.19 -11.50 12.00
CA LYS A 136 6.32 -10.55 12.71
C LYS A 136 7.03 -9.75 13.80
N LYS A 137 8.36 -9.61 13.71
CA LYS A 137 9.15 -8.79 14.64
C LYS A 137 9.03 -7.31 14.32
N THR A 138 8.86 -6.97 13.05
CA THR A 138 8.66 -5.60 12.55
C THR A 138 7.60 -5.60 11.46
N VAL A 139 6.98 -4.44 11.25
CA VAL A 139 6.05 -4.18 10.15
C VAL A 139 6.85 -3.63 8.96
N ALA A 140 6.35 -3.83 7.73
CA ALA A 140 6.91 -3.20 6.55
C ALA A 140 6.58 -1.71 6.52
N ASP A 141 7.55 -0.89 6.13
CA ASP A 141 7.38 0.57 6.06
C ASP A 141 6.27 0.96 5.07
N ASN A 142 6.13 0.18 3.98
CA ASN A 142 5.06 0.31 3.02
C ASN A 142 4.51 -1.09 2.65
N PRO A 143 3.48 -1.60 3.37
CA PRO A 143 2.90 -2.91 3.10
C PRO A 143 2.16 -2.97 1.75
N ASP A 144 1.72 -1.83 1.21
CA ASP A 144 1.00 -1.76 -0.05
C ASP A 144 1.91 -2.12 -1.23
N ARG A 145 3.21 -1.78 -1.17
CA ARG A 145 4.20 -2.23 -2.16
C ARG A 145 4.34 -3.75 -2.22
N VAL A 146 4.35 -4.37 -1.04
CA VAL A 146 4.44 -5.83 -0.92
C VAL A 146 3.18 -6.48 -1.50
N ARG A 147 2.00 -5.89 -1.23
CA ARG A 147 0.72 -6.33 -1.77
C ARG A 147 0.66 -6.19 -3.29
N ALA A 148 0.98 -5.02 -3.82
CA ALA A 148 0.97 -4.73 -5.26
C ALA A 148 1.86 -5.70 -6.05
N LEU A 149 3.07 -5.99 -5.53
CA LEU A 149 3.96 -6.97 -6.14
C LEU A 149 3.36 -8.39 -6.09
N ALA A 150 2.76 -8.77 -4.97
CA ALA A 150 2.17 -10.09 -4.80
C ALA A 150 0.96 -10.32 -5.73
N GLU A 151 0.10 -9.32 -5.85
CA GLU A 151 -1.07 -9.35 -6.73
C GLU A 151 -0.64 -9.41 -8.19
N SER A 152 0.30 -8.54 -8.60
CA SER A 152 0.83 -8.53 -9.98
C SER A 152 1.51 -9.86 -10.35
N LEU A 153 2.31 -10.43 -9.45
CA LEU A 153 2.93 -11.74 -9.68
C LEU A 153 1.91 -12.89 -9.62
N GLY A 154 0.79 -12.71 -8.92
CA GLY A 154 -0.32 -13.66 -8.87
C GLY A 154 -1.05 -13.83 -10.20
N GLU A 155 -0.98 -12.84 -11.10
CA GLU A 155 -1.54 -12.90 -12.45
C GLU A 155 -0.72 -13.80 -13.40
N ILE A 156 0.52 -14.17 -13.03
CA ILE A 156 1.44 -14.90 -13.89
C ILE A 156 1.13 -16.41 -13.90
N SER A 157 1.23 -17.02 -15.08
CA SER A 157 1.10 -18.47 -15.26
C SER A 157 2.16 -19.24 -14.48
N SER A 158 1.76 -20.36 -13.86
CA SER A 158 2.67 -21.23 -13.11
C SER A 158 3.84 -21.78 -13.94
N ARG A 159 3.68 -21.87 -15.27
CA ARG A 159 4.72 -22.33 -16.19
C ARG A 159 5.88 -21.34 -16.34
N ASP A 160 5.61 -20.05 -16.14
CA ASP A 160 6.57 -18.97 -16.39
C ASP A 160 7.30 -18.55 -15.10
N ILE A 161 6.99 -19.16 -13.95
CA ILE A 161 7.53 -18.78 -12.63
C ILE A 161 9.07 -18.88 -12.57
N SER A 162 9.66 -19.94 -13.13
CA SER A 162 11.13 -20.10 -13.11
C SER A 162 11.83 -19.05 -13.98
N TYR A 163 11.16 -18.58 -15.03
CA TYR A 163 11.65 -17.56 -15.94
C TYR A 163 11.46 -16.15 -15.36
N ILE A 164 10.32 -15.89 -14.69
CA ILE A 164 10.08 -14.60 -14.06
C ILE A 164 11.06 -14.33 -12.93
N GLN A 165 11.45 -15.37 -12.18
CA GLN A 165 12.47 -15.24 -11.13
C GLN A 165 13.79 -14.66 -11.66
N ARG A 166 14.17 -15.04 -12.90
CA ARG A 166 15.35 -14.49 -13.57
C ARG A 166 15.08 -13.10 -14.14
N ALA A 167 13.86 -12.87 -14.64
CA ALA A 167 13.47 -11.62 -15.26
C ALA A 167 13.32 -10.44 -14.28
N LEU A 168 12.96 -10.70 -13.02
CA LEU A 168 12.77 -9.67 -11.98
C LEU A 168 13.98 -8.77 -11.75
N PHE A 169 15.18 -9.25 -12.06
CA PHE A 169 16.44 -8.52 -11.89
C PHE A 169 16.97 -7.91 -13.19
N TYR A 170 16.25 -8.06 -14.30
CA TYR A 170 16.63 -7.42 -15.56
C TYR A 170 15.98 -6.05 -15.70
N PRO A 171 16.70 -5.09 -16.32
CA PRO A 171 16.10 -3.82 -16.67
C PRO A 171 14.96 -4.01 -17.68
N THR A 172 13.93 -3.20 -17.49
CA THR A 172 12.88 -2.98 -18.49
C THR A 172 13.45 -2.35 -19.76
N ALA A 173 12.65 -2.27 -20.82
CA ALA A 173 13.04 -1.57 -22.05
C ALA A 173 13.42 -0.11 -21.78
N ASP A 174 12.83 0.50 -20.77
CA ASP A 174 13.12 1.86 -20.30
C ASP A 174 14.39 1.95 -19.43
N GLY A 175 15.07 0.83 -19.18
CA GLY A 175 16.23 0.75 -18.30
C GLY A 175 15.91 0.68 -16.80
N ARG A 176 14.64 0.79 -16.41
CA ARG A 176 14.20 0.77 -15.00
C ARG A 176 14.19 -0.64 -14.44
N LEU A 177 14.60 -0.78 -13.18
CA LEU A 177 14.48 -2.01 -12.40
C LEU A 177 13.19 -2.01 -11.58
N ILE A 178 12.79 -3.18 -11.08
CA ILE A 178 11.67 -3.29 -10.13
C ILE A 178 11.91 -2.45 -8.87
N GLN A 179 13.18 -2.31 -8.47
CA GLN A 179 13.60 -1.51 -7.31
C GLN A 179 13.25 -0.04 -7.50
N ASP A 180 13.42 0.48 -8.71
CA ASP A 180 13.14 1.89 -9.03
C ASP A 180 11.64 2.16 -8.93
N VAL A 181 10.80 1.21 -9.35
CA VAL A 181 9.34 1.33 -9.29
C VAL A 181 8.82 1.17 -7.86
N LEU A 182 9.44 0.31 -7.06
CA LEU A 182 9.10 0.10 -5.65
C LEU A 182 9.79 1.11 -4.70
N SER A 183 10.63 1.99 -5.21
CA SER A 183 11.22 3.08 -4.44
C SER A 183 10.14 4.09 -4.00
N ASP A 184 10.49 4.96 -3.05
CA ASP A 184 9.57 6.01 -2.60
C ASP A 184 9.16 6.94 -3.74
N GLU A 185 10.12 7.32 -4.58
CA GLU A 185 9.89 8.20 -5.73
C GLU A 185 9.05 7.50 -6.82
N GLY A 186 9.39 6.26 -7.16
CA GLY A 186 8.65 5.47 -8.15
C GLY A 186 7.21 5.17 -7.72
N TRP A 187 7.02 4.88 -6.43
CA TRP A 187 5.70 4.63 -5.87
C TRP A 187 4.81 5.88 -5.90
N VAL A 188 5.36 7.06 -5.60
CA VAL A 188 4.60 8.32 -5.69
C VAL A 188 4.24 8.65 -7.15
N ALA A 189 5.14 8.34 -8.09
CA ALA A 189 4.93 8.65 -9.51
C ALA A 189 3.88 7.74 -10.18
N GLY A 190 3.88 6.45 -9.90
CA GLY A 190 3.05 5.47 -10.62
C GLY A 190 2.29 4.46 -9.76
N GLY A 191 2.63 4.35 -8.48
CA GLY A 191 2.00 3.45 -7.52
C GLY A 191 1.91 2.01 -8.00
N GLU A 192 0.81 1.35 -7.63
CA GLU A 192 0.51 -0.03 -8.01
C GLU A 192 0.45 -0.24 -9.52
N LYS A 193 -0.09 0.74 -10.27
CA LYS A 193 -0.24 0.64 -11.73
C LYS A 193 1.12 0.45 -12.41
N ALA A 194 2.13 1.19 -11.99
CA ALA A 194 3.48 1.06 -12.55
C ALA A 194 4.13 -0.29 -12.22
N VAL A 195 3.87 -0.84 -11.03
CA VAL A 195 4.33 -2.19 -10.67
C VAL A 195 3.70 -3.22 -11.61
N ARG A 196 2.38 -3.14 -11.82
CA ARG A 196 1.66 -4.08 -12.69
C ARG A 196 2.15 -4.01 -14.14
N GLU A 197 2.31 -2.81 -14.70
CA GLU A 197 2.82 -2.61 -16.06
C GLU A 197 4.22 -3.21 -16.23
N LEU A 198 5.12 -2.97 -15.27
CA LEU A 198 6.48 -3.54 -15.30
C LEU A 198 6.44 -5.07 -15.23
N ILE A 199 5.62 -5.64 -14.35
CA ILE A 199 5.51 -7.10 -14.22
C ILE A 199 4.94 -7.74 -15.49
N LEU A 200 3.99 -7.09 -16.16
CA LEU A 200 3.48 -7.55 -17.46
C LEU A 200 4.56 -7.55 -18.54
N GLU A 201 5.41 -6.51 -18.59
CA GLU A 201 6.55 -6.48 -19.51
C GLU A 201 7.53 -7.63 -19.21
N LEU A 202 7.86 -7.84 -17.93
CA LEU A 202 8.75 -8.92 -17.51
C LEU A 202 8.16 -10.30 -17.79
N ALA A 203 6.84 -10.46 -17.65
CA ALA A 203 6.14 -11.69 -18.02
C ALA A 203 6.25 -11.97 -19.53
N GLY A 204 6.11 -10.93 -20.36
CA GLY A 204 6.36 -11.04 -21.81
C GLY A 204 7.79 -11.51 -22.13
N LYS A 205 8.79 -10.95 -21.44
CA LYS A 205 10.20 -11.40 -21.57
C LYS A 205 10.41 -12.82 -21.08
N ALA A 206 9.80 -13.19 -19.96
CA ALA A 206 9.86 -14.54 -19.40
C ALA A 206 9.29 -15.58 -20.39
N GLN A 207 8.17 -15.26 -21.04
CA GLN A 207 7.59 -16.09 -22.09
C GLN A 207 8.53 -16.23 -23.29
N GLN A 208 9.14 -15.13 -23.77
CA GLN A 208 10.11 -15.18 -24.87
C GLN A 208 11.32 -16.07 -24.54
N LEU A 209 11.83 -15.99 -23.31
CA LEU A 209 12.91 -16.84 -22.84
C LEU A 209 12.51 -18.31 -22.83
N ARG A 210 11.31 -18.63 -22.33
CA ARG A 210 10.78 -19.99 -22.35
C ARG A 210 10.66 -20.54 -23.76
N GLU A 211 10.04 -19.81 -24.68
CA GLU A 211 9.89 -20.24 -26.08
C GLU A 211 11.24 -20.47 -26.77
N ARG A 212 12.25 -19.65 -26.45
CA ARG A 212 13.60 -19.81 -26.98
C ARG A 212 14.28 -21.07 -26.43
N ASP A 213 14.13 -21.32 -25.13
CA ASP A 213 14.70 -22.50 -24.48
C ASP A 213 14.01 -23.78 -24.99
N GLU A 214 12.68 -23.79 -25.12
CA GLU A 214 11.91 -24.89 -25.72
C GLU A 214 12.39 -25.21 -27.15
N LYS A 215 12.60 -24.19 -27.99
CA LYS A 215 13.17 -24.36 -29.35
C LYS A 215 14.58 -24.93 -29.32
N THR A 216 15.39 -24.55 -28.33
CA THR A 216 16.78 -25.03 -28.21
C THR A 216 16.79 -26.50 -27.79
N ILE A 217 15.97 -26.86 -26.80
CA ILE A 217 15.81 -28.26 -26.34
C ILE A 217 15.33 -29.15 -27.48
N ALA A 218 14.28 -28.74 -28.22
CA ALA A 218 13.76 -29.51 -29.34
C ALA A 218 14.81 -29.75 -30.45
N ARG A 219 15.71 -28.78 -30.69
CA ARG A 219 16.82 -28.95 -31.63
C ARG A 219 17.84 -29.97 -31.13
N LEU A 220 18.19 -29.93 -29.85
CA LEU A 220 19.14 -30.86 -29.23
C LEU A 220 18.60 -32.30 -29.22
N GLU A 221 17.31 -32.49 -28.94
CA GLU A 221 16.65 -33.80 -28.96
C GLU A 221 16.61 -34.40 -30.38
N LYS A 222 16.38 -33.55 -31.40
CA LYS A 222 16.40 -33.96 -32.81
C LYS A 222 17.81 -34.39 -33.24
N THR A 223 18.85 -33.63 -32.90
CA THR A 223 20.23 -34.00 -33.24
C THR A 223 20.66 -35.29 -32.55
N ASN A 224 20.34 -35.45 -31.26
CA ASN A 224 20.71 -36.64 -30.50
C ASN A 224 20.05 -37.92 -31.05
N SER A 225 18.80 -37.82 -31.51
CA SER A 225 18.07 -38.94 -32.12
C SER A 225 18.64 -39.34 -33.49
N GLN A 226 19.20 -38.38 -34.24
CA GLN A 226 19.81 -38.62 -35.54
C GLN A 226 21.20 -39.27 -35.41
N ASP A 227 21.98 -38.88 -34.42
CA ASP A 227 23.29 -39.48 -34.14
C ASP A 227 23.16 -40.92 -33.61
N ALA A 228 22.19 -41.18 -32.73
CA ALA A 228 21.90 -42.52 -32.20
C ALA A 228 21.43 -43.51 -33.28
N GLY A 229 20.73 -43.04 -34.31
CA GLY A 229 20.26 -43.88 -35.42
C GLY A 229 21.33 -44.18 -36.49
N SER A 230 22.47 -43.48 -36.49
CA SER A 230 23.54 -43.71 -37.47
C SER A 230 24.60 -44.74 -37.03
N ASN A 231 24.59 -45.12 -35.74
CA ASN A 231 25.51 -46.08 -35.13
C ASN A 231 24.87 -47.46 -34.87
N ALA A 232 23.65 -47.70 -35.37
CA ALA A 232 22.94 -48.99 -35.33
C ALA A 232 22.87 -49.59 -36.74
#